data_AF-A0A7X7US00-F1
#
_entry.id   AF-A0A7X7US00-F1
#
_cell.length_a   1.000
_cell.length_b   1.000
_cell.length_c   1.000
_cell.angle_alpha   90.00
_cell.angle_beta   90.00
_cell.angle_gamma   90.00
#
_symmetry.space_group_name_H-M   'P 1'
#
loop_
_entity.id
_entity.type
_entity.pdbx_description
1 polymer ?
#
loop_
_entity_poly.entity_id
_entity_poly.type
_entity_poly.pdbx_seq_one_letter_code
_entity_poly.pdbx_strand_id
1 'polypeptide(L)'
;MKKTLLISLIFGVLSATTLLAQDPPGEPMVLVFNTELSDGTTITLPLRGDVDLTVDWGDGSDLEIVTTECFLEHTYDEEGEYNVTLSGSLTWFGVYWWDPYPNIEKLIRVTSFGNLGLESLMGAFMGAKNLIEAPDVLPSGITDLSFLFHGASSFNYDISDWDVSGVYNMNCLFTGAISFNQPIWKWDVSGAMFMGDMFCGATSFNQPIGNWNVSNVLNMSGLFCEATSFNQPIGEWDVSSANSMANMFYKATSFNQDISGWKVVNVKTMVEMFKDITLSTAIYSSILIEWSQLALQTDVVFHGGNSKYRDSDAAAARQFLIDEFNWDIIDDGGPVDHYTIVASANPMDGGTIEGDGDCDFDAEVTLTATANGDYSFVNWTENDVEVSTDAAYTFIATDDRTLVANFSLPYTIGAIVNPENSGNVTGAGEYGHGATVILTAIPNEGYSFVNWTEDDM
;
A
#
# COMPACT_ATOMS: atom_id res chain seq x y z
N MET A 1 -45.56 -85.16 18.54
CA MET A 1 -45.48 -84.86 17.09
C MET A 1 -44.34 -83.88 16.85
N LYS A 2 -43.20 -84.36 16.32
CA LYS A 2 -42.12 -83.53 15.75
C LYS A 2 -42.08 -83.85 14.27
N LYS A 3 -42.28 -82.85 13.40
CA LYS A 3 -42.03 -82.97 11.96
C LYS A 3 -40.87 -82.05 11.62
N THR A 4 -39.77 -82.66 11.21
CA THR A 4 -38.63 -82.02 10.55
C THR A 4 -38.99 -81.81 9.08
N LEU A 5 -38.81 -80.60 8.56
CA LEU A 5 -38.82 -80.33 7.12
C LEU A 5 -37.45 -79.77 6.74
N LEU A 6 -36.73 -80.49 5.88
CA LEU A 6 -35.55 -79.99 5.18
C LEU A 6 -35.99 -79.11 4.01
N ILE A 7 -35.37 -77.94 3.85
CA ILE A 7 -35.38 -77.18 2.59
C ILE A 7 -33.93 -76.91 2.21
N SER A 8 -33.59 -77.35 0.99
CA SER A 8 -32.29 -77.26 0.34
C SER A 8 -32.06 -75.85 -0.18
N LEU A 9 -30.92 -75.22 0.16
CA LEU A 9 -30.48 -73.96 -0.47
C LEU A 9 -29.54 -74.28 -1.64
N ILE A 10 -29.92 -73.78 -2.82
CA ILE A 10 -29.14 -73.78 -4.05
C ILE A 10 -28.12 -72.63 -3.96
N PHE A 11 -26.82 -72.93 -4.11
CA PHE A 11 -25.78 -71.92 -4.28
C PHE A 11 -25.80 -71.38 -5.72
N GLY A 12 -26.19 -70.12 -5.88
CA GLY A 12 -25.91 -69.33 -7.08
C GLY A 12 -24.59 -68.60 -6.89
N VAL A 13 -23.62 -68.84 -7.78
CA VAL A 13 -22.36 -68.10 -7.83
C VAL A 13 -22.65 -66.73 -8.44
N LEU A 14 -22.67 -65.69 -7.62
CA LEU A 14 -22.60 -64.30 -8.10
C LEU A 14 -21.13 -63.91 -8.18
N SER A 15 -20.63 -63.70 -9.39
CA SER A 15 -19.32 -63.10 -9.64
C SER A 15 -19.34 -61.68 -9.10
N ALA A 16 -18.60 -61.43 -8.02
CA ALA A 16 -18.30 -60.09 -7.56
C ALA A 16 -17.31 -59.45 -8.54
N THR A 17 -17.81 -58.68 -9.50
CA THR A 17 -17.01 -57.61 -10.08
C THR A 17 -16.70 -56.63 -8.96
N THR A 18 -15.42 -56.55 -8.59
CA THR A 18 -14.89 -55.48 -7.75
C THR A 18 -15.18 -54.15 -8.44
N LEU A 19 -16.29 -53.53 -8.06
CA LEU A 19 -16.46 -52.10 -8.23
C LEU A 19 -15.38 -51.50 -7.32
N LEU A 20 -14.31 -50.97 -7.92
CA LEU A 20 -13.44 -50.06 -7.20
C LEU A 20 -14.38 -48.95 -6.74
N ALA A 21 -14.61 -48.85 -5.44
CA ALA A 21 -15.15 -47.62 -4.88
C ALA A 21 -14.13 -46.55 -5.29
N GLN A 22 -14.52 -45.65 -6.20
CA GLN A 22 -13.85 -44.37 -6.29
C GLN A 22 -13.85 -43.83 -4.85
N ASP A 23 -12.68 -43.40 -4.38
CA ASP A 23 -12.63 -42.57 -3.18
C ASP A 23 -13.71 -41.49 -3.31
N PRO A 24 -14.40 -41.12 -2.21
CA PRO A 24 -15.39 -40.05 -2.28
C PRO A 24 -14.76 -38.88 -3.03
N PRO A 25 -15.43 -38.31 -4.05
CA PRO A 25 -14.85 -37.22 -4.81
C PRO A 25 -14.37 -36.17 -3.81
N GLY A 26 -13.08 -35.80 -3.90
CA GLY A 26 -12.54 -34.69 -3.13
C GLY A 26 -13.44 -33.47 -3.30
N GLU A 27 -13.45 -32.56 -2.32
CA GLU A 27 -14.28 -31.35 -2.43
C GLU A 27 -14.02 -30.66 -3.78
N PRO A 28 -15.06 -30.28 -4.54
CA PRO A 28 -14.89 -29.76 -5.88
C PRO A 28 -14.28 -28.35 -5.86
N MET A 29 -13.55 -28.03 -6.93
CA MET A 29 -13.32 -26.63 -7.27
C MET A 29 -14.62 -26.03 -7.79
N VAL A 30 -14.95 -24.81 -7.38
CA VAL A 30 -16.22 -24.15 -7.72
C VAL A 30 -15.94 -22.74 -8.24
N LEU A 31 -16.30 -22.54 -9.50
CA LEU A 31 -16.13 -21.30 -10.26
C LEU A 31 -17.50 -20.71 -10.58
N VAL A 32 -17.62 -19.38 -10.50
CA VAL A 32 -18.85 -18.67 -10.85
C VAL A 32 -18.55 -17.75 -12.03
N PHE A 33 -19.20 -18.02 -13.15
CA PHE A 33 -19.12 -17.21 -14.36
C PHE A 33 -20.42 -16.44 -14.57
N ASN A 34 -20.33 -15.18 -15.00
CA ASN A 34 -21.46 -14.41 -15.50
C ASN A 34 -21.26 -14.10 -16.98
N THR A 35 -22.08 -14.72 -17.82
CA THR A 35 -21.98 -14.58 -19.29
C THR A 35 -22.55 -13.27 -19.82
N GLU A 36 -23.21 -12.46 -19.00
CA GLU A 36 -23.73 -11.13 -19.38
C GLU A 36 -22.60 -10.07 -19.48
N LEU A 37 -21.37 -10.39 -19.04
CA LEU A 37 -20.27 -9.42 -18.91
C LEU A 37 -19.48 -9.16 -20.19
N SER A 38 -19.56 -10.05 -21.18
CA SER A 38 -18.93 -9.85 -22.50
C SER A 38 -19.65 -10.69 -23.56
N ASP A 39 -19.35 -10.42 -24.84
CA ASP A 39 -20.09 -11.01 -25.97
C ASP A 39 -20.09 -12.56 -25.95
N GLY A 40 -21.27 -13.12 -26.23
CA GLY A 40 -21.50 -14.55 -26.33
C GLY A 40 -21.58 -15.27 -24.99
N THR A 41 -22.09 -16.50 -25.00
CA THR A 41 -22.33 -17.30 -23.80
C THR A 41 -21.26 -18.37 -23.56
N THR A 42 -20.15 -18.34 -24.30
CA THR A 42 -19.07 -19.31 -24.13
C THR A 42 -18.19 -18.95 -22.93
N ILE A 43 -17.81 -19.96 -22.14
CA ILE A 43 -16.75 -19.87 -21.13
C ILE A 43 -15.65 -20.88 -21.44
N THR A 44 -14.46 -20.68 -20.84
CA THR A 44 -13.29 -21.52 -21.09
C THR A 44 -12.59 -21.89 -19.79
N LEU A 45 -12.22 -23.16 -19.61
CA LEU A 45 -11.43 -23.65 -18.48
C LEU A 45 -10.01 -24.03 -18.94
N PRO A 46 -8.94 -23.50 -18.32
CA PRO A 46 -7.55 -23.79 -18.67
C PRO A 46 -7.00 -25.01 -17.91
N LEU A 47 -7.34 -26.22 -18.36
CA LEU A 47 -6.97 -27.47 -17.67
C LEU A 47 -5.58 -27.95 -18.12
N ARG A 48 -4.64 -28.12 -17.18
CA ARG A 48 -3.24 -28.50 -17.45
C ARG A 48 -2.70 -29.51 -16.42
N GLY A 49 -1.55 -30.11 -16.72
CA GLY A 49 -0.89 -31.13 -15.92
C GLY A 49 -1.59 -32.49 -16.04
N ASP A 50 -1.69 -33.18 -14.91
CA ASP A 50 -2.45 -34.42 -14.80
C ASP A 50 -3.93 -34.07 -14.67
N VAL A 51 -4.71 -34.44 -15.69
CA VAL A 51 -6.14 -34.13 -15.79
C VAL A 51 -6.93 -35.44 -15.76
N ASP A 52 -7.79 -35.59 -14.75
CA ASP A 52 -8.82 -36.62 -14.67
C ASP A 52 -10.02 -36.02 -13.93
N LEU A 53 -10.86 -35.30 -14.68
CA LEU A 53 -11.92 -34.46 -14.15
C LEU A 53 -13.29 -34.89 -14.65
N THR A 54 -14.27 -34.72 -13.77
CA THR A 54 -15.69 -34.60 -14.11
C THR A 54 -16.11 -33.16 -13.90
N VAL A 55 -16.62 -32.52 -14.95
CA VAL A 55 -17.06 -31.13 -14.97
C VAL A 55 -18.60 -31.08 -15.01
N ASP A 56 -19.18 -30.34 -14.08
CA ASP A 56 -20.59 -29.94 -14.10
C ASP A 56 -20.65 -28.46 -14.47
N TRP A 57 -21.29 -28.14 -15.59
CA TRP A 57 -21.38 -26.77 -16.12
C TRP A 57 -22.43 -25.91 -15.41
N GLY A 58 -23.25 -26.50 -14.52
CA GLY A 58 -24.23 -25.78 -13.71
C GLY A 58 -25.51 -25.39 -14.44
N ASP A 59 -25.70 -25.82 -15.69
CA ASP A 59 -26.88 -25.55 -16.52
C ASP A 59 -27.80 -26.76 -16.68
N GLY A 60 -27.47 -27.89 -16.05
CA GLY A 60 -28.21 -29.15 -16.15
C GLY A 60 -27.88 -29.98 -17.38
N SER A 61 -26.83 -29.63 -18.14
CA SER A 61 -26.24 -30.49 -19.16
C SER A 61 -25.60 -31.76 -18.55
N ASP A 62 -25.31 -32.74 -19.39
CA ASP A 62 -24.63 -33.96 -18.95
C ASP A 62 -23.21 -33.65 -18.45
N LEU A 63 -22.78 -34.34 -17.40
CA LEU A 63 -21.43 -34.21 -16.86
C LEU A 63 -20.38 -34.54 -17.92
N GLU A 64 -19.34 -33.71 -18.01
CA GLU A 64 -18.27 -33.87 -18.99
C GLU A 64 -17.02 -34.47 -18.34
N ILE A 65 -16.51 -35.56 -18.93
CA ILE A 65 -15.29 -36.24 -18.45
C ILE A 65 -14.11 -35.78 -19.30
N VAL A 66 -13.08 -35.27 -18.64
CA VAL A 66 -11.87 -34.74 -19.29
C VAL A 66 -10.65 -35.42 -18.70
N THR A 67 -9.85 -36.06 -19.56
CA THR A 67 -8.68 -36.86 -19.13
C THR A 67 -7.36 -36.38 -19.73
N THR A 68 -7.35 -35.19 -20.35
CA THR A 68 -6.18 -34.60 -21.01
C THR A 68 -6.19 -33.10 -20.87
N GLU A 69 -5.01 -32.49 -20.87
CA GLU A 69 -4.87 -31.03 -20.92
C GLU A 69 -5.62 -30.42 -22.12
N CYS A 70 -6.38 -29.35 -21.89
CA CYS A 70 -7.07 -28.61 -22.95
C CYS A 70 -7.54 -27.23 -22.46
N PHE A 71 -7.92 -26.38 -23.40
CA PHE A 71 -8.88 -25.32 -23.11
C PHE A 71 -10.26 -25.92 -23.32
N LEU A 72 -10.97 -26.19 -22.23
CA LEU A 72 -12.30 -26.78 -22.28
C LEU A 72 -13.33 -25.66 -22.42
N GLU A 73 -14.12 -25.68 -23.48
CA GLU A 73 -15.11 -24.65 -23.76
C GLU A 73 -16.52 -25.20 -23.58
N HIS A 74 -17.40 -24.38 -23.02
CA HIS A 74 -18.83 -24.65 -22.95
C HIS A 74 -19.61 -23.42 -23.32
N THR A 75 -20.71 -23.59 -24.05
CA THR A 75 -21.56 -22.50 -24.54
C THR A 75 -22.97 -22.69 -24.03
N TYR A 76 -23.43 -21.76 -23.20
CA TYR A 76 -24.77 -21.79 -22.63
C TYR A 76 -25.84 -21.32 -23.64
N ASP A 77 -27.05 -21.87 -23.54
CA ASP A 77 -28.18 -21.50 -24.41
C ASP A 77 -28.71 -20.08 -24.12
N GLU A 78 -28.61 -19.63 -22.87
CA GLU A 78 -29.07 -18.33 -22.40
C GLU A 78 -27.94 -17.62 -21.67
N GLU A 79 -28.06 -16.30 -21.50
CA GLU A 79 -27.15 -15.56 -20.62
C GLU A 79 -27.52 -15.78 -19.15
N GLY A 80 -26.53 -15.77 -18.26
CA GLY A 80 -26.75 -15.83 -16.83
C GLY A 80 -25.49 -16.06 -16.01
N GLU A 81 -25.72 -16.31 -14.72
CA GLU A 81 -24.68 -16.72 -13.77
C GLU A 81 -24.68 -18.26 -13.62
N TYR A 82 -23.52 -18.87 -13.78
CA TYR A 82 -23.34 -20.32 -13.78
C TYR A 82 -22.28 -20.75 -12.78
N ASN A 83 -22.64 -21.73 -11.94
CA ASN A 83 -21.74 -22.40 -11.02
C ASN A 83 -21.14 -23.62 -11.70
N VAL A 84 -19.88 -23.53 -12.10
CA VAL A 84 -19.13 -24.63 -12.71
C VAL A 84 -18.36 -25.37 -11.62
N THR A 85 -18.52 -26.69 -11.54
CA THR A 85 -17.82 -27.52 -10.56
C THR A 85 -16.90 -28.53 -11.23
N LEU A 86 -15.68 -28.65 -10.72
CA LEU A 86 -14.68 -29.60 -11.19
C LEU A 86 -14.40 -30.57 -10.04
N SER A 87 -14.60 -31.87 -10.29
CA SER A 87 -14.32 -32.95 -9.34
C SER A 87 -13.33 -33.94 -9.96
N GLY A 88 -12.38 -34.46 -9.17
CA GLY A 88 -11.39 -35.43 -9.63
C GLY A 88 -9.97 -34.98 -9.32
N SER A 89 -9.06 -35.12 -10.29
CA SER A 89 -7.65 -34.75 -10.18
C SER A 89 -7.28 -33.70 -11.23
N LEU A 90 -6.60 -32.65 -10.78
CA LEU A 90 -6.02 -31.60 -11.60
C LEU A 90 -4.78 -31.06 -10.90
N THR A 91 -3.60 -31.15 -11.52
CA THR A 91 -2.37 -30.61 -10.92
C THR A 91 -2.14 -29.15 -11.27
N TRP A 92 -2.77 -28.60 -12.31
CA TRP A 92 -2.67 -27.18 -12.61
C TRP A 92 -3.89 -26.63 -13.35
N PHE A 93 -4.44 -25.54 -12.81
CA PHE A 93 -5.44 -24.71 -13.46
C PHE A 93 -4.79 -23.39 -13.89
N GLY A 94 -4.61 -23.16 -15.20
CA GLY A 94 -3.98 -21.93 -15.70
C GLY A 94 -3.23 -22.05 -17.03
N VAL A 95 -2.36 -21.05 -17.32
CA VAL A 95 -1.74 -20.85 -18.64
C VAL A 95 -0.24 -20.54 -18.59
N TYR A 96 0.50 -20.94 -19.63
CA TYR A 96 1.95 -20.71 -19.78
C TYR A 96 2.32 -19.33 -20.35
N TRP A 97 1.38 -18.69 -21.04
CA TRP A 97 1.65 -17.53 -21.90
C TRP A 97 1.27 -16.23 -21.21
N TRP A 98 1.82 -15.13 -21.72
CA TRP A 98 1.59 -13.78 -21.22
C TRP A 98 0.18 -13.24 -21.55
N ASP A 99 -0.59 -13.98 -22.35
CA ASP A 99 -1.92 -13.60 -22.79
C ASP A 99 -2.99 -14.34 -21.96
N PRO A 100 -4.04 -13.62 -21.50
CA PRO A 100 -5.22 -14.23 -20.89
C PRO A 100 -5.86 -15.27 -21.81
N TYR A 101 -6.45 -16.32 -21.23
CA TYR A 101 -7.26 -17.27 -22.01
C TYR A 101 -8.64 -16.69 -22.35
N PRO A 102 -9.30 -17.19 -23.41
CA PRO A 102 -10.58 -16.63 -23.86
C PRO A 102 -11.65 -16.60 -22.76
N ASN A 103 -12.52 -15.58 -22.80
CA ASN A 103 -13.72 -15.45 -21.96
C ASN A 103 -13.47 -15.33 -20.44
N ILE A 104 -12.22 -15.17 -19.99
CA ILE A 104 -11.87 -15.08 -18.56
C ILE A 104 -12.50 -13.85 -17.86
N GLU A 105 -12.83 -12.80 -18.59
CA GLU A 105 -13.55 -11.65 -18.07
C GLU A 105 -14.96 -11.98 -17.54
N LYS A 106 -15.52 -13.15 -17.91
CA LYS A 106 -16.79 -13.65 -17.37
C LYS A 106 -16.65 -14.27 -15.98
N LEU A 107 -15.44 -14.63 -15.52
CA LEU A 107 -15.24 -15.18 -14.18
C LEU A 107 -15.39 -14.07 -13.13
N ILE A 108 -16.33 -14.26 -12.20
CA ILE A 108 -16.62 -13.28 -11.14
C ILE A 108 -16.23 -13.78 -9.75
N ARG A 109 -16.25 -15.09 -9.50
CA ARG A 109 -15.93 -15.65 -8.17
C ARG A 109 -15.29 -17.03 -8.28
N VAL A 110 -14.39 -17.32 -7.36
CA VAL A 110 -13.87 -18.66 -7.10
C VAL A 110 -14.20 -18.95 -5.65
N THR A 111 -15.14 -19.85 -5.41
CA THR A 111 -15.68 -20.08 -4.05
C THR A 111 -15.01 -21.26 -3.34
N SER A 112 -14.35 -22.13 -4.10
CA SER A 112 -13.55 -23.25 -3.60
C SER A 112 -12.48 -23.61 -4.63
N PHE A 113 -11.25 -23.88 -4.18
CA PHE A 113 -10.23 -24.55 -5.01
C PHE A 113 -10.38 -26.08 -4.99
N GLY A 114 -11.19 -26.62 -4.08
CA GLY A 114 -11.38 -28.05 -3.90
C GLY A 114 -10.12 -28.79 -3.45
N ASN A 115 -10.18 -30.12 -3.57
CA ASN A 115 -9.08 -31.03 -3.29
C ASN A 115 -8.69 -31.82 -4.55
N LEU A 116 -8.32 -31.09 -5.60
CA LEU A 116 -7.96 -31.67 -6.91
C LEU A 116 -6.49 -32.13 -6.99
N GLY A 117 -5.67 -31.85 -5.98
CA GLY A 117 -4.22 -32.07 -6.06
C GLY A 117 -3.47 -30.97 -6.82
N LEU A 118 -3.98 -29.74 -6.79
CA LEU A 118 -3.34 -28.59 -7.45
C LEU A 118 -1.94 -28.34 -6.88
N GLU A 119 -0.98 -28.22 -7.79
CA GLU A 119 0.43 -27.87 -7.52
C GLU A 119 0.77 -26.45 -8.01
N SER A 120 -0.02 -25.93 -8.96
CA SER A 120 0.16 -24.60 -9.55
C SER A 120 -1.19 -23.93 -9.81
N LEU A 121 -1.21 -22.61 -9.63
CA LEU A 121 -2.28 -21.71 -10.09
C LEU A 121 -1.73 -20.64 -11.05
N MET A 122 -0.59 -20.94 -11.70
CA MET A 122 0.06 -20.00 -12.60
C MET A 122 -0.90 -19.53 -13.70
N GLY A 123 -1.17 -18.22 -13.72
CA GLY A 123 -2.06 -17.58 -14.69
C GLY A 123 -3.54 -17.98 -14.60
N ALA A 124 -4.00 -18.61 -13.51
CA ALA A 124 -5.37 -19.11 -13.38
C ALA A 124 -6.43 -18.03 -13.59
N PHE A 125 -6.20 -16.82 -13.07
CA PHE A 125 -7.13 -15.69 -13.16
C PHE A 125 -6.51 -14.47 -13.84
N MET A 126 -5.49 -14.70 -14.67
CA MET A 126 -4.88 -13.67 -15.50
C MET A 126 -5.95 -13.05 -16.41
N GLY A 127 -6.14 -11.74 -16.32
CA GLY A 127 -7.11 -10.97 -17.09
C GLY A 127 -8.55 -11.04 -16.58
N ALA A 128 -8.81 -11.69 -15.44
CA ALA A 128 -10.15 -11.79 -14.82
C ALA A 128 -10.58 -10.44 -14.20
N LYS A 129 -10.86 -9.44 -15.04
CA LYS A 129 -11.13 -8.05 -14.61
C LYS A 129 -12.34 -7.90 -13.70
N ASN A 130 -13.28 -8.84 -13.73
CA ASN A 130 -14.52 -8.83 -12.94
C ASN A 130 -14.46 -9.79 -11.73
N LEU A 131 -13.31 -10.42 -11.46
CA LEU A 131 -13.14 -11.30 -10.31
C LEU A 131 -13.18 -10.49 -9.00
N ILE A 132 -14.08 -10.86 -8.10
CA ILE A 132 -14.30 -10.18 -6.82
C ILE A 132 -14.16 -11.09 -5.59
N GLU A 133 -13.99 -12.40 -5.79
CA GLU A 133 -13.91 -13.39 -4.71
C GLU A 133 -12.95 -14.52 -5.06
N ALA A 134 -12.14 -14.91 -4.07
CA ALA A 134 -11.31 -16.10 -4.09
C ALA A 134 -11.55 -16.90 -2.80
N PRO A 135 -11.18 -18.19 -2.74
CA PRO A 135 -11.39 -19.00 -1.54
C PRO A 135 -10.50 -18.53 -0.38
N ASP A 136 -10.99 -18.66 0.85
CA ASP A 136 -10.25 -18.26 2.06
C ASP A 136 -9.01 -19.14 2.33
N VAL A 137 -8.94 -20.33 1.72
CA VAL A 137 -7.86 -21.31 1.92
C VAL A 137 -7.18 -21.64 0.60
N LEU A 138 -5.87 -21.43 0.54
CA LEU A 138 -5.02 -21.88 -0.56
C LEU A 138 -4.72 -23.38 -0.43
N PRO A 139 -4.77 -24.20 -1.50
CA PRO A 139 -4.38 -25.59 -1.44
C PRO A 139 -2.90 -25.74 -1.03
N SER A 140 -2.60 -26.66 -0.11
CA SER A 140 -1.24 -26.81 0.44
C SER A 140 -0.19 -27.32 -0.56
N GLY A 141 -0.62 -27.83 -1.71
CA GLY A 141 0.27 -28.28 -2.79
C GLY A 141 0.80 -27.15 -3.66
N ILE A 142 0.26 -25.93 -3.54
CA ILE A 142 0.62 -24.82 -4.43
C ILE A 142 2.05 -24.37 -4.19
N THR A 143 2.83 -24.41 -5.26
CA THR A 143 4.22 -23.94 -5.28
C THR A 143 4.43 -22.74 -6.21
N ASP A 144 3.53 -22.54 -7.19
CA ASP A 144 3.59 -21.44 -8.16
C ASP A 144 2.26 -20.66 -8.20
N LEU A 145 2.34 -19.37 -7.83
CA LEU A 145 1.25 -18.38 -7.87
C LEU A 145 1.48 -17.32 -8.96
N SER A 146 2.48 -17.52 -9.83
CA SER A 146 2.84 -16.47 -10.77
C SER A 146 1.69 -16.11 -11.70
N PHE A 147 1.50 -14.81 -11.92
CA PHE A 147 0.43 -14.24 -12.73
C PHE A 147 -1.01 -14.55 -12.28
N LEU A 148 -1.24 -15.12 -11.10
CA LEU A 148 -2.57 -15.58 -10.68
C LEU A 148 -3.64 -14.48 -10.78
N PHE A 149 -3.36 -13.25 -10.30
CA PHE A 149 -4.28 -12.11 -10.39
C PHE A 149 -3.76 -11.01 -11.35
N HIS A 150 -2.89 -11.37 -12.30
CA HIS A 150 -2.36 -10.41 -13.27
C HIS A 150 -3.50 -9.79 -14.09
N GLY A 151 -3.71 -8.48 -13.99
CA GLY A 151 -4.77 -7.76 -14.68
C GLY A 151 -6.18 -7.96 -14.10
N ALA A 152 -6.32 -8.60 -12.94
CA ALA A 152 -7.60 -8.73 -12.23
C ALA A 152 -7.96 -7.40 -11.53
N SER A 153 -8.27 -6.38 -12.32
CA SER A 153 -8.34 -4.97 -11.87
C SER A 153 -9.35 -4.69 -10.75
N SER A 154 -10.41 -5.48 -10.63
CA SER A 154 -11.44 -5.33 -9.59
C SER A 154 -11.18 -6.19 -8.34
N PHE A 155 -10.17 -7.06 -8.37
CA PHE A 155 -9.92 -8.00 -7.29
C PHE A 155 -9.40 -7.28 -6.04
N ASN A 156 -10.10 -7.48 -4.92
CA ASN A 156 -9.75 -6.95 -3.61
C ASN A 156 -10.33 -7.83 -2.48
N TYR A 157 -10.47 -9.14 -2.71
CA TYR A 157 -11.00 -10.07 -1.73
C TYR A 157 -9.94 -10.43 -0.68
N ASP A 158 -10.33 -10.55 0.60
CA ASP A 158 -9.42 -10.85 1.70
C ASP A 158 -8.83 -12.27 1.56
N ILE A 159 -7.51 -12.33 1.38
CA ILE A 159 -6.70 -13.55 1.26
C ILE A 159 -5.61 -13.59 2.33
N SER A 160 -5.81 -12.84 3.43
CA SER A 160 -4.82 -12.70 4.50
C SER A 160 -4.50 -13.99 5.24
N ASP A 161 -5.38 -14.99 5.16
CA ASP A 161 -5.23 -16.30 5.81
C ASP A 161 -4.67 -17.39 4.87
N TRP A 162 -4.28 -17.06 3.63
CA TRP A 162 -3.57 -17.99 2.76
C TRP A 162 -2.22 -18.42 3.35
N ASP A 163 -1.99 -19.73 3.43
CA ASP A 163 -0.67 -20.30 3.72
C ASP A 163 0.16 -20.34 2.43
N VAL A 164 1.07 -19.38 2.30
CA VAL A 164 1.98 -19.25 1.15
C VAL A 164 3.40 -19.74 1.46
N SER A 165 3.62 -20.41 2.60
CA SER A 165 4.96 -20.84 3.04
C SER A 165 5.64 -21.83 2.08
N GLY A 166 4.85 -22.58 1.30
CA GLY A 166 5.32 -23.50 0.26
C GLY A 166 5.52 -22.89 -1.13
N VAL A 167 5.18 -21.61 -1.33
CA VAL A 167 5.19 -20.96 -2.65
C VAL A 167 6.58 -20.40 -2.97
N TYR A 168 7.19 -20.88 -4.06
CA TYR A 168 8.52 -20.42 -4.50
C TYR A 168 8.45 -19.28 -5.54
N ASN A 169 7.38 -19.21 -6.33
CA ASN A 169 7.21 -18.24 -7.43
C ASN A 169 5.94 -17.42 -7.26
N MET A 170 6.11 -16.10 -7.07
CA MET A 170 5.06 -15.10 -6.94
C MET A 170 5.21 -13.99 -7.99
N ASN A 171 5.96 -14.24 -9.07
CA ASN A 171 6.13 -13.26 -10.14
C ASN A 171 4.78 -12.79 -10.66
N CYS A 172 4.60 -11.49 -10.80
CA CYS A 172 3.43 -10.86 -11.37
C CYS A 172 2.09 -11.19 -10.69
N LEU A 173 2.09 -11.68 -9.44
CA LEU A 173 0.88 -12.17 -8.76
C LEU A 173 -0.26 -11.13 -8.77
N PHE A 174 0.03 -9.86 -8.49
CA PHE A 174 -0.93 -8.75 -8.47
C PHE A 174 -0.63 -7.67 -9.50
N THR A 175 0.15 -7.96 -10.56
CA THR A 175 0.43 -6.96 -11.59
C THR A 175 -0.86 -6.43 -12.20
N GLY A 176 -1.09 -5.12 -12.19
CA GLY A 176 -2.30 -4.51 -12.72
C GLY A 176 -3.58 -4.81 -11.94
N ALA A 177 -3.48 -5.41 -10.74
CA ALA A 177 -4.61 -5.56 -9.81
C ALA A 177 -4.88 -4.22 -9.11
N ILE A 178 -5.40 -3.26 -9.88
CA ILE A 178 -5.55 -1.84 -9.51
C ILE A 178 -6.21 -1.64 -8.13
N SER A 179 -7.24 -2.42 -7.81
CA SER A 179 -8.03 -2.29 -6.59
C SER A 179 -7.45 -3.03 -5.38
N PHE A 180 -6.43 -3.87 -5.56
CA PHE A 180 -5.95 -4.77 -4.52
C PHE A 180 -5.23 -3.99 -3.40
N ASN A 181 -5.69 -4.16 -2.16
CA ASN A 181 -5.10 -3.53 -0.98
C ASN A 181 -5.39 -4.33 0.31
N GLN A 182 -5.31 -5.67 0.24
CA GLN A 182 -5.69 -6.56 1.34
C GLN A 182 -4.53 -6.85 2.31
N PRO A 183 -4.80 -7.08 3.61
CA PRO A 183 -3.79 -7.11 4.66
C PRO A 183 -2.97 -8.43 4.68
N ILE A 184 -2.07 -8.59 3.71
CA ILE A 184 -1.20 -9.76 3.52
C ILE A 184 0.07 -9.75 4.39
N TRP A 185 0.12 -8.93 5.44
CA TRP A 185 1.26 -8.84 6.36
C TRP A 185 1.51 -10.15 7.13
N LYS A 186 0.52 -11.05 7.22
CA LYS A 186 0.65 -12.37 7.87
C LYS A 186 1.36 -13.43 7.02
N TRP A 187 1.50 -13.20 5.72
CA TRP A 187 2.06 -14.19 4.81
C TRP A 187 3.50 -14.55 5.16
N ASP A 188 3.79 -15.84 5.22
CA ASP A 188 5.17 -16.34 5.31
C ASP A 188 5.74 -16.49 3.89
N VAL A 189 6.44 -15.44 3.44
CA VAL A 189 7.10 -15.43 2.13
C VAL A 189 8.54 -15.95 2.17
N SER A 190 8.97 -16.58 3.28
CA SER A 190 10.36 -17.02 3.43
C SER A 190 10.78 -18.11 2.44
N GLY A 191 9.83 -18.84 1.85
CA GLY A 191 10.06 -19.79 0.76
C GLY A 191 10.18 -19.17 -0.64
N ALA A 192 9.79 -17.90 -0.82
CA ALA A 192 9.73 -17.26 -2.12
C ALA A 192 11.13 -16.91 -2.65
N MET A 193 11.38 -17.24 -3.92
CA MET A 193 12.62 -16.90 -4.63
C MET A 193 12.40 -15.86 -5.73
N PHE A 194 11.18 -15.76 -6.26
CA PHE A 194 10.83 -14.89 -7.38
C PHE A 194 9.59 -14.06 -7.04
N MET A 195 9.75 -12.74 -6.96
CA MET A 195 8.66 -11.78 -6.69
C MET A 195 8.67 -10.63 -7.69
N GLY A 196 9.27 -10.84 -8.87
CA GLY A 196 9.35 -9.81 -9.91
C GLY A 196 7.96 -9.33 -10.31
N ASP A 197 7.79 -8.02 -10.46
CA ASP A 197 6.56 -7.35 -10.87
C ASP A 197 5.32 -7.65 -10.00
N MET A 198 5.48 -8.22 -8.81
CA MET A 198 4.36 -8.74 -8.00
C MET A 198 3.26 -7.69 -7.78
N PHE A 199 3.60 -6.44 -7.48
CA PHE A 199 2.65 -5.33 -7.31
C PHE A 199 2.75 -4.29 -8.42
N CYS A 200 3.34 -4.65 -9.56
CA CYS A 200 3.52 -3.72 -10.67
C CYS A 200 2.17 -3.17 -11.17
N GLY A 201 1.91 -1.86 -11.07
CA GLY A 201 0.63 -1.24 -11.44
C GLY A 201 -0.53 -1.53 -10.47
N ALA A 202 -0.29 -2.13 -9.30
CA ALA A 202 -1.28 -2.26 -8.23
C ALA A 202 -1.43 -0.93 -7.48
N THR A 203 -2.03 0.07 -8.15
CA THR A 203 -1.99 1.48 -7.72
C THR A 203 -2.61 1.76 -6.36
N SER A 204 -3.52 0.92 -5.86
CA SER A 204 -4.13 1.07 -4.52
C SER A 204 -3.33 0.40 -3.39
N PHE A 205 -2.34 -0.44 -3.70
CA PHE A 205 -1.65 -1.26 -2.71
C PHE A 205 -0.75 -0.40 -1.80
N ASN A 206 -0.97 -0.48 -0.48
CA ASN A 206 -0.19 0.24 0.52
C ASN A 206 -0.17 -0.47 1.89
N GLN A 207 -0.04 -1.80 1.89
CA GLN A 207 -0.14 -2.61 3.12
C GLN A 207 1.21 -2.80 3.81
N PRO A 208 1.25 -2.86 5.17
CA PRO A 208 2.48 -2.89 5.94
C PRO A 208 3.17 -4.26 5.87
N ILE A 209 3.96 -4.48 4.82
CA ILE A 209 4.71 -5.72 4.54
C ILE A 209 6.17 -5.68 5.01
N GLY A 210 6.54 -4.69 5.83
CA GLY A 210 7.91 -4.55 6.35
C GLY A 210 8.39 -5.73 7.19
N ASN A 211 7.47 -6.57 7.70
CA ASN A 211 7.77 -7.76 8.49
C ASN A 211 8.05 -9.02 7.65
N TRP A 212 7.91 -8.97 6.33
CA TRP A 212 8.20 -10.11 5.47
C TRP A 212 9.68 -10.50 5.48
N ASN A 213 9.94 -11.81 5.53
CA ASN A 213 11.27 -12.33 5.35
C ASN A 213 11.57 -12.57 3.86
N VAL A 214 12.27 -11.62 3.23
CA VAL A 214 12.63 -11.66 1.81
C VAL A 214 14.07 -12.15 1.56
N SER A 215 14.73 -12.76 2.57
CA SER A 215 16.16 -13.11 2.49
C SER A 215 16.52 -14.14 1.41
N ASN A 216 15.54 -14.86 0.88
CA ASN A 216 15.72 -15.85 -0.20
C ASN A 216 15.35 -15.32 -1.59
N VAL A 217 14.80 -14.11 -1.67
CA VAL A 217 14.32 -13.55 -2.93
C VAL A 217 15.50 -13.12 -3.79
N LEU A 218 15.57 -13.68 -5.00
CA LEU A 218 16.65 -13.44 -5.96
C LEU A 218 16.30 -12.32 -6.95
N ASN A 219 15.03 -12.24 -7.35
CA ASN A 219 14.55 -11.25 -8.32
C ASN A 219 13.46 -10.37 -7.68
N MET A 220 13.79 -9.09 -7.50
CA MET A 220 12.90 -8.03 -7.01
C MET A 220 12.60 -6.99 -8.10
N SER A 221 12.89 -7.31 -9.37
CA SER A 221 12.68 -6.38 -10.48
C SER A 221 11.21 -5.99 -10.58
N GLY A 222 10.93 -4.70 -10.68
CA GLY A 222 9.57 -4.18 -10.83
C GLY A 222 8.61 -4.45 -9.67
N LEU A 223 9.09 -4.91 -8.49
CA LEU A 223 8.24 -5.35 -7.39
C LEU A 223 7.12 -4.35 -7.05
N PHE A 224 7.41 -3.04 -7.10
CA PHE A 224 6.47 -1.93 -6.88
C PHE A 224 6.43 -0.94 -8.06
N CYS A 225 6.81 -1.37 -9.26
CA CYS A 225 6.73 -0.55 -10.47
C CYS A 225 5.30 0.01 -10.64
N GLU A 226 5.12 1.30 -10.84
CA GLU A 226 3.81 1.97 -10.97
C GLU A 226 2.82 1.74 -9.80
N ALA A 227 3.28 1.24 -8.63
CA ALA A 227 2.48 1.11 -7.42
C ALA A 227 2.37 2.49 -6.72
N THR A 228 1.60 3.39 -7.31
CA THR A 228 1.63 4.83 -6.98
C THR A 228 1.27 5.18 -5.54
N SER A 229 0.51 4.35 -4.82
CA SER A 229 0.16 4.57 -3.40
C SER A 229 1.14 3.96 -2.40
N PHE A 230 2.07 3.11 -2.83
CA PHE A 230 2.93 2.36 -1.91
C PHE A 230 3.96 3.26 -1.23
N ASN A 231 3.94 3.32 0.11
CA ASN A 231 4.88 4.10 0.91
C ASN A 231 5.08 3.48 2.31
N GLN A 232 5.24 2.16 2.39
CA GLN A 232 5.37 1.43 3.66
C GLN A 232 6.82 1.18 4.04
N PRO A 233 7.17 1.18 5.34
CA PRO A 233 8.54 0.99 5.79
C PRO A 233 9.01 -0.44 5.47
N ILE A 234 10.03 -0.54 4.61
CA ILE A 234 10.66 -1.80 4.17
C ILE A 234 12.18 -1.78 4.36
N GLY A 235 12.71 -0.80 5.09
CA GLY A 235 14.15 -0.65 5.35
C GLY A 235 14.80 -1.83 6.09
N GLU A 236 14.01 -2.61 6.83
CA GLU A 236 14.46 -3.77 7.61
C GLU A 236 14.54 -5.08 6.79
N TRP A 237 14.20 -5.05 5.50
CA TRP A 237 14.31 -6.21 4.64
C TRP A 237 15.77 -6.64 4.41
N ASP A 238 16.05 -7.93 4.59
CA ASP A 238 17.31 -8.53 4.16
C ASP A 238 17.26 -8.82 2.65
N VAL A 239 17.80 -7.89 1.87
CA VAL A 239 17.88 -8.00 0.41
C VAL A 239 19.20 -8.58 -0.09
N SER A 240 20.03 -9.15 0.80
CA SER A 240 21.40 -9.55 0.46
C SER A 240 21.48 -10.66 -0.58
N SER A 241 20.43 -11.45 -0.79
CA SER A 241 20.37 -12.47 -1.86
C SER A 241 19.94 -11.92 -3.23
N ALA A 242 19.35 -10.72 -3.28
CA ALA A 242 18.79 -10.19 -4.52
C ALA A 242 19.90 -9.87 -5.54
N ASN A 243 19.69 -10.31 -6.78
CA ASN A 243 20.61 -10.05 -7.89
C ASN A 243 20.08 -9.01 -8.89
N SER A 244 18.78 -8.72 -8.89
CA SER A 244 18.17 -7.71 -9.76
C SER A 244 17.10 -6.94 -9.00
N MET A 245 17.17 -5.62 -9.08
CA MET A 245 16.18 -4.65 -8.57
C MET A 245 15.81 -3.63 -9.66
N ALA A 246 15.97 -4.01 -10.94
CA ALA A 246 15.62 -3.15 -12.06
C ALA A 246 14.13 -2.73 -11.97
N ASN A 247 13.84 -1.45 -12.21
CA ASN A 247 12.48 -0.88 -12.16
C ASN A 247 11.73 -1.03 -10.83
N MET A 248 12.37 -1.41 -9.72
CA MET A 248 11.67 -1.80 -8.48
C MET A 248 10.65 -0.76 -7.99
N PHE A 249 10.96 0.54 -8.12
CA PHE A 249 10.08 1.66 -7.75
C PHE A 249 9.85 2.63 -8.93
N TYR A 250 10.02 2.17 -10.17
CA TYR A 250 9.76 3.00 -11.35
C TYR A 250 8.34 3.58 -11.27
N LYS A 251 8.18 4.91 -11.30
CA LYS A 251 6.88 5.61 -11.14
C LYS A 251 6.07 5.27 -9.89
N ALA A 252 6.67 4.72 -8.82
CA ALA A 252 6.03 4.56 -7.52
C ALA A 252 5.98 5.91 -6.77
N THR A 253 5.17 6.86 -7.26
CA THR A 253 5.29 8.30 -6.93
C THR A 253 5.14 8.67 -5.45
N SER A 254 4.53 7.82 -4.62
CA SER A 254 4.42 8.07 -3.17
C SER A 254 5.59 7.52 -2.37
N PHE A 255 6.46 6.71 -2.95
CA PHE A 255 7.53 6.03 -2.23
C PHE A 255 8.62 7.01 -1.77
N ASN A 256 8.78 7.14 -0.46
CA ASN A 256 9.81 7.98 0.16
C ASN A 256 10.24 7.39 1.52
N GLN A 257 10.64 6.11 1.52
CA GLN A 257 11.05 5.38 2.72
C GLN A 257 12.56 5.18 2.74
N ASP A 258 13.12 5.19 3.95
CA ASP A 258 14.54 4.90 4.15
C ASP A 258 14.84 3.41 3.92
N ILE A 259 15.74 3.16 2.96
CA ILE A 259 16.25 1.83 2.59
C ILE A 259 17.79 1.78 2.65
N SER A 260 18.42 2.78 3.28
CA SER A 260 19.88 2.88 3.38
C SER A 260 20.52 1.63 4.03
N GLY A 261 19.79 0.98 4.94
CA GLY A 261 20.20 -0.28 5.59
C GLY A 261 20.25 -1.52 4.69
N TRP A 262 19.74 -1.45 3.46
CA TRP A 262 19.74 -2.58 2.53
C TRP A 262 21.15 -3.00 2.11
N LYS A 263 21.44 -4.29 2.22
CA LYS A 263 22.72 -4.87 1.80
C LYS A 263 22.70 -5.28 0.33
N VAL A 264 22.96 -4.35 -0.59
CA VAL A 264 22.92 -4.59 -2.04
C VAL A 264 24.15 -5.30 -2.63
N VAL A 265 24.81 -6.16 -1.85
CA VAL A 265 26.13 -6.76 -2.15
C VAL A 265 26.14 -7.72 -3.35
N ASN A 266 24.99 -8.29 -3.72
CA ASN A 266 24.84 -9.24 -4.83
C ASN A 266 24.10 -8.65 -6.04
N VAL A 267 23.67 -7.39 -5.96
CA VAL A 267 22.87 -6.76 -7.01
C VAL A 267 23.74 -6.50 -8.24
N LYS A 268 23.25 -6.92 -9.41
CA LYS A 268 23.89 -6.74 -10.71
C LYS A 268 23.30 -5.61 -11.52
N THR A 269 22.06 -5.21 -11.21
CA THR A 269 21.37 -4.14 -11.93
C THR A 269 20.29 -3.49 -11.06
N MET A 270 20.28 -2.15 -11.09
CA MET A 270 19.26 -1.26 -10.53
C MET A 270 18.84 -0.23 -11.60
N VAL A 271 18.86 -0.65 -12.88
CA VAL A 271 18.39 0.16 -14.01
C VAL A 271 16.97 0.62 -13.73
N GLU A 272 16.73 1.93 -13.88
CA GLU A 272 15.41 2.56 -13.73
C GLU A 272 14.75 2.35 -12.35
N MET A 273 15.49 1.91 -11.32
CA MET A 273 14.95 1.59 -9.98
C MET A 273 14.08 2.72 -9.41
N PHE A 274 14.55 3.97 -9.46
CA PHE A 274 13.83 5.15 -8.99
C PHE A 274 13.43 6.12 -10.10
N LYS A 275 13.38 5.66 -11.36
CA LYS A 275 13.01 6.55 -12.47
C LYS A 275 11.59 7.10 -12.29
N ASP A 276 11.43 8.38 -12.61
CA ASP A 276 10.19 9.16 -12.43
C ASP A 276 9.68 9.27 -10.97
N ILE A 277 10.55 9.07 -9.98
CA ILE A 277 10.27 9.40 -8.57
C ILE A 277 11.36 10.27 -7.96
N THR A 278 11.06 10.89 -6.81
CA THR A 278 11.98 11.76 -6.07
C THR A 278 12.02 11.33 -4.62
N LEU A 279 13.14 10.79 -4.15
CA LEU A 279 13.39 10.57 -2.73
C LEU A 279 13.76 11.89 -2.06
N SER A 280 13.45 12.03 -0.78
CA SER A 280 13.97 13.15 0.01
C SER A 280 15.50 13.16 0.00
N THR A 281 16.08 14.35 0.07
CA THR A 281 17.53 14.55 0.08
C THR A 281 18.22 13.81 1.23
N ALA A 282 17.58 13.75 2.40
CA ALA A 282 18.07 13.01 3.56
C ALA A 282 18.13 11.49 3.31
N ILE A 283 17.07 10.91 2.73
CA ILE A 283 17.02 9.48 2.41
C ILE A 283 18.06 9.14 1.34
N TYR A 284 18.12 9.92 0.25
CA TYR A 284 19.06 9.63 -0.82
C TYR A 284 20.53 9.77 -0.39
N SER A 285 20.83 10.75 0.47
CA SER A 285 22.16 10.89 1.08
C SER A 285 22.53 9.66 1.91
N SER A 286 21.60 9.19 2.74
CA SER A 286 21.81 8.00 3.58
C SER A 286 22.05 6.75 2.75
N ILE A 287 21.31 6.56 1.66
CA ILE A 287 21.52 5.45 0.71
C ILE A 287 22.94 5.48 0.14
N LEU A 288 23.38 6.62 -0.39
CA LEU A 288 24.72 6.75 -0.98
C LEU A 288 25.81 6.46 0.06
N ILE A 289 25.69 7.05 1.25
CA ILE A 289 26.66 6.91 2.33
C ILE A 289 26.75 5.45 2.79
N GLU A 290 25.64 4.83 3.18
CA GLU A 290 25.64 3.47 3.72
C GLU A 290 26.06 2.44 2.67
N TRP A 291 25.57 2.56 1.43
CA TRP A 291 25.94 1.61 0.38
C TRP A 291 27.42 1.70 0.00
N SER A 292 28.03 2.89 0.07
CA SER A 292 29.48 3.05 -0.16
C SER A 292 30.36 2.26 0.80
N GLN A 293 29.83 1.81 1.95
CA GLN A 293 30.57 1.02 2.93
C GLN A 293 30.49 -0.50 2.67
N LEU A 294 29.72 -0.93 1.67
CA LEU A 294 29.49 -2.35 1.37
C LEU A 294 30.56 -2.93 0.43
N ALA A 295 30.69 -4.26 0.47
CA ALA A 295 31.46 -5.00 -0.54
C ALA A 295 30.57 -5.25 -1.77
N LEU A 296 30.61 -4.33 -2.73
CA LEU A 296 29.67 -4.26 -3.85
C LEU A 296 30.17 -4.99 -5.11
N GLN A 297 29.23 -5.30 -6.01
CA GLN A 297 29.56 -5.69 -7.39
C GLN A 297 30.02 -4.47 -8.20
N THR A 298 30.85 -4.71 -9.22
CA THR A 298 31.24 -3.68 -10.18
C THR A 298 30.24 -3.55 -11.33
N ASP A 299 30.32 -2.45 -12.08
CA ASP A 299 29.59 -2.24 -13.34
C ASP A 299 28.05 -2.22 -13.18
N VAL A 300 27.57 -1.80 -12.00
CA VAL A 300 26.14 -1.70 -11.70
C VAL A 300 25.61 -0.36 -12.20
N VAL A 301 24.52 -0.40 -12.97
CA VAL A 301 23.75 0.81 -13.30
C VAL A 301 22.74 1.05 -12.17
N PHE A 302 22.81 2.21 -11.55
CA PHE A 302 21.91 2.65 -10.48
C PHE A 302 21.18 3.94 -10.88
N HIS A 303 19.86 3.85 -11.01
CA HIS A 303 19.04 5.03 -11.30
C HIS A 303 18.45 5.57 -10.00
N GLY A 304 19.03 6.65 -9.46
CA GLY A 304 18.58 7.37 -8.27
C GLY A 304 17.33 8.24 -8.49
N GLY A 305 16.88 8.38 -9.73
CA GLY A 305 15.63 9.09 -10.05
C GLY A 305 15.86 10.57 -10.23
N ASN A 306 14.87 11.38 -9.86
CA ASN A 306 15.02 12.84 -9.77
C ASN A 306 15.58 13.25 -8.39
N SER A 307 16.16 12.31 -7.64
CA SER A 307 16.63 12.53 -6.29
C SER A 307 17.96 13.30 -6.28
N LYS A 308 18.08 14.21 -5.32
CA LYS A 308 19.32 14.95 -5.02
C LYS A 308 19.86 14.52 -3.66
N TYR A 309 21.15 14.73 -3.41
CA TYR A 309 21.76 14.50 -2.10
C TYR A 309 22.07 15.83 -1.40
N ARG A 310 22.40 15.78 -0.12
CA ARG A 310 22.52 16.98 0.73
C ARG A 310 23.97 17.42 0.90
N ASP A 311 24.84 16.53 1.34
CA ASP A 311 26.10 16.92 1.96
C ASP A 311 27.34 16.40 1.21
N SER A 312 28.51 16.90 1.63
CA SER A 312 29.80 16.50 1.07
C SER A 312 30.11 15.03 1.30
N ASP A 313 29.55 14.42 2.35
CA ASP A 313 29.76 13.01 2.67
C ASP A 313 29.02 12.14 1.66
N ALA A 314 27.77 12.47 1.33
CA ALA A 314 27.03 11.84 0.24
C ALA A 314 27.70 12.06 -1.13
N ALA A 315 28.23 13.27 -1.37
CA ALA A 315 28.98 13.55 -2.60
C ALA A 315 30.23 12.66 -2.71
N ALA A 316 31.00 12.51 -1.63
CA ALA A 316 32.17 11.65 -1.58
C ALA A 316 31.80 10.17 -1.73
N ALA A 317 30.72 9.72 -1.09
CA ALA A 317 30.21 8.36 -1.18
C ALA A 317 29.76 8.01 -2.61
N ARG A 318 29.01 8.90 -3.26
CA ARG A 318 28.61 8.77 -4.67
C ARG A 318 29.82 8.65 -5.59
N GLN A 319 30.84 9.51 -5.39
CA GLN A 319 32.05 9.47 -6.20
C GLN A 319 32.85 8.17 -5.97
N PHE A 320 32.92 7.70 -4.72
CA PHE A 320 33.55 6.41 -4.39
C PHE A 320 32.88 5.23 -5.09
N LEU A 321 31.54 5.17 -5.12
CA LEU A 321 30.79 4.15 -5.84
C LEU A 321 31.14 4.14 -7.34
N ILE A 322 31.29 5.31 -7.95
CA ILE A 322 31.68 5.45 -9.36
C ILE A 322 33.13 5.02 -9.57
N ASP A 323 34.07 5.53 -8.78
CA ASP A 323 35.50 5.33 -9.03
C ASP A 323 36.00 3.93 -8.68
N GLU A 324 35.55 3.37 -7.56
CA GLU A 324 36.04 2.07 -7.06
C GLU A 324 35.24 0.89 -7.61
N PHE A 325 33.93 1.06 -7.86
CA PHE A 325 33.06 -0.01 -8.35
C PHE A 325 32.61 0.18 -9.80
N ASN A 326 33.00 1.25 -10.48
CA ASN A 326 32.57 1.55 -11.86
C ASN A 326 31.04 1.59 -11.99
N TRP A 327 30.33 2.12 -10.99
CA TRP A 327 28.88 2.28 -11.07
C TRP A 327 28.51 3.41 -12.03
N ASP A 328 27.45 3.18 -12.81
CA ASP A 328 26.80 4.23 -13.61
C ASP A 328 25.60 4.77 -12.83
N ILE A 329 25.78 5.92 -12.18
CA ILE A 329 24.76 6.55 -11.33
C ILE A 329 24.01 7.63 -12.12
N ILE A 330 22.70 7.42 -12.31
CA ILE A 330 21.78 8.33 -12.99
C ILE A 330 20.83 8.93 -11.96
N ASP A 331 21.09 10.18 -11.57
CA ASP A 331 20.36 10.96 -10.57
C ASP A 331 20.32 12.46 -10.95
N ASP A 332 19.58 13.28 -10.21
CA ASP A 332 19.58 14.74 -10.40
C ASP A 332 20.83 15.42 -9.79
N GLY A 333 21.64 14.65 -9.06
CA GLY A 333 22.94 15.03 -8.53
C GLY A 333 22.90 16.12 -7.46
N GLY A 334 24.07 16.73 -7.23
CA GLY A 334 24.31 17.97 -6.47
C GLY A 334 24.00 17.93 -4.96
N PRO A 335 24.93 18.39 -4.09
CA PRO A 335 24.56 18.76 -2.73
C PRO A 335 23.63 19.97 -2.81
N VAL A 336 22.45 19.86 -2.21
CA VAL A 336 21.56 21.00 -1.99
C VAL A 336 21.97 21.60 -0.64
N ASP A 337 22.09 22.92 -0.53
CA ASP A 337 22.27 23.57 0.78
C ASP A 337 21.03 23.29 1.64
N HIS A 338 21.18 23.21 2.96
CA HIS A 338 20.06 22.94 3.87
C HIS A 338 20.04 23.94 5.01
N TYR A 339 18.83 24.16 5.52
CA TYR A 339 18.59 25.04 6.65
C TYR A 339 17.70 24.36 7.69
N THR A 340 18.04 24.58 8.96
CA THR A 340 17.23 24.15 10.09
C THR A 340 16.36 25.31 10.55
N ILE A 341 15.05 25.09 10.51
CA ILE A 341 14.04 26.02 11.04
C ILE A 341 13.64 25.52 12.41
N VAL A 342 13.85 26.33 13.44
CA VAL A 342 13.43 26.03 14.81
C VAL A 342 12.33 27.00 15.20
N ALA A 343 11.23 26.48 15.74
CA ALA A 343 10.14 27.31 16.23
C ALA A 343 9.82 27.00 17.70
N SER A 344 9.38 28.02 18.45
CA SER A 344 9.01 27.85 19.86
C SER A 344 7.83 28.75 20.25
N ALA A 345 7.03 28.31 21.23
CA ALA A 345 5.89 29.09 21.73
C ALA A 345 6.31 29.98 22.91
N ASN A 346 5.80 31.22 22.94
CA ASN A 346 6.00 32.15 24.03
C ASN A 346 4.67 32.80 24.46
N PRO A 347 4.18 32.57 25.70
CA PRO A 347 4.73 31.62 26.67
C PRO A 347 4.64 30.18 26.16
N MET A 348 5.42 29.28 26.76
CA MET A 348 5.50 27.86 26.37
C MET A 348 4.13 27.16 26.38
N ASP A 349 3.25 27.52 27.33
CA ASP A 349 1.90 26.95 27.44
C ASP A 349 0.88 27.61 26.49
N GLY A 350 1.28 28.66 25.76
CA GLY A 350 0.40 29.52 24.96
C GLY A 350 -0.16 28.88 23.70
N GLY A 351 0.52 27.87 23.14
CA GLY A 351 0.08 27.18 21.94
C GLY A 351 1.03 26.08 21.46
N THR A 352 0.65 25.44 20.37
CA THR A 352 1.46 24.45 19.64
C THR A 352 1.92 25.01 18.30
N ILE A 353 2.99 24.43 17.76
CA ILE A 353 3.58 24.80 16.47
C ILE A 353 3.75 23.55 15.62
N GLU A 354 3.51 23.68 14.33
CA GLU A 354 3.79 22.68 13.30
C GLU A 354 4.59 23.32 12.16
N GLY A 355 5.38 22.50 11.44
CA GLY A 355 6.08 22.88 10.20
C GLY A 355 7.54 23.29 10.38
N ASP A 356 8.10 23.23 11.59
CA ASP A 356 9.53 23.41 11.85
C ASP A 356 10.32 22.11 11.61
N GLY A 357 11.64 22.23 11.42
CA GLY A 357 12.53 21.13 11.07
C GLY A 357 13.57 21.49 10.00
N ASP A 358 14.23 20.45 9.47
CA ASP A 358 15.20 20.60 8.40
C ASP A 358 14.50 20.71 7.04
N CYS A 359 15.00 21.61 6.19
CA CYS A 359 14.47 21.84 4.85
C CYS A 359 15.59 22.12 3.84
N ASP A 360 15.30 21.83 2.56
CA ASP A 360 16.22 22.09 1.45
C ASP A 360 16.30 23.61 1.16
N PHE A 361 17.42 24.07 0.60
CA PHE A 361 17.55 25.40 0.01
C PHE A 361 16.45 25.63 -1.02
N ASP A 362 15.86 26.82 -0.99
CA ASP A 362 14.70 27.22 -1.79
C ASP A 362 13.39 26.48 -1.48
N ALA A 363 13.34 25.64 -0.42
CA ALA A 363 12.09 25.02 0.00
C ALA A 363 11.12 26.07 0.54
N GLU A 364 9.85 25.93 0.19
CA GLU A 364 8.76 26.69 0.81
C GLU A 364 8.41 26.06 2.16
N VAL A 365 8.65 26.79 3.25
CA VAL A 365 8.35 26.37 4.63
C VAL A 365 7.12 27.13 5.11
N THR A 366 6.16 26.43 5.71
CA THR A 366 4.99 27.03 6.35
C THR A 366 4.94 26.63 7.82
N LEU A 367 5.13 27.59 8.72
CA LEU A 367 4.92 27.41 10.14
C LEU A 367 3.47 27.72 10.50
N THR A 368 2.84 26.87 11.31
CA THR A 368 1.47 27.07 11.79
C THR A 368 1.43 27.09 13.31
N ALA A 369 0.98 28.20 13.88
CA ALA A 369 0.76 28.34 15.32
C ALA A 369 -0.72 28.14 15.68
N THR A 370 -1.00 27.27 16.65
CA THR A 370 -2.35 27.05 17.20
C THR A 370 -2.38 27.42 18.66
N ALA A 371 -3.25 28.35 19.07
CA ALA A 371 -3.33 28.81 20.45
C ALA A 371 -4.04 27.78 21.36
N ASN A 372 -3.57 27.65 22.60
CA ASN A 372 -4.15 26.77 23.62
C ASN A 372 -5.14 27.53 24.50
N GLY A 373 -6.26 26.90 24.86
CA GLY A 373 -7.20 27.44 25.87
C GLY A 373 -7.66 28.87 25.55
N ASP A 374 -7.48 29.78 26.51
CA ASP A 374 -7.87 31.20 26.39
C ASP A 374 -6.79 32.07 25.70
N TYR A 375 -5.66 31.49 25.27
CA TYR A 375 -4.64 32.25 24.56
C TYR A 375 -5.10 32.63 23.15
N SER A 376 -4.61 33.78 22.69
CA SER A 376 -4.70 34.21 21.30
C SER A 376 -3.30 34.32 20.72
N PHE A 377 -3.10 33.79 19.51
CA PHE A 377 -1.89 34.05 18.73
C PHE A 377 -1.77 35.54 18.43
N VAL A 378 -0.57 36.09 18.60
CA VAL A 378 -0.28 37.51 18.41
C VAL A 378 0.53 37.72 17.14
N ASN A 379 1.73 37.12 17.07
CA ASN A 379 2.63 37.25 15.94
C ASN A 379 3.75 36.20 16.00
N TRP A 380 4.46 36.06 14.88
CA TRP A 380 5.77 35.41 14.80
C TRP A 380 6.86 36.47 14.94
N THR A 381 7.88 36.17 15.74
CA THR A 381 9.10 36.99 15.85
C THR A 381 10.36 36.19 15.58
N GLU A 382 11.36 36.83 15.01
CA GLU A 382 12.73 36.32 14.85
C GLU A 382 13.69 37.37 15.39
N ASN A 383 14.57 36.99 16.32
CA ASN A 383 15.43 37.93 17.05
C ASN A 383 14.66 39.12 17.65
N ASP A 384 13.51 38.84 18.29
CA ASP A 384 12.57 39.82 18.85
C ASP A 384 11.94 40.81 17.85
N VAL A 385 12.11 40.60 16.54
CA VAL A 385 11.50 41.41 15.48
C VAL A 385 10.30 40.68 14.90
N GLU A 386 9.15 41.36 14.80
CA GLU A 386 7.94 40.82 14.17
C GLU A 386 8.19 40.51 12.68
N VAL A 387 7.91 39.26 12.29
CA VAL A 387 8.05 38.79 10.89
C VAL A 387 6.71 38.43 10.26
N SER A 388 5.68 38.14 11.05
CA SER A 388 4.31 37.89 10.57
C SER A 388 3.28 38.05 11.69
N THR A 389 2.09 38.55 11.37
CA THR A 389 0.92 38.53 12.27
C THR A 389 -0.07 37.42 11.90
N ASP A 390 0.18 36.69 10.82
CA ASP A 390 -0.61 35.53 10.43
C ASP A 390 -0.12 34.28 11.16
N ALA A 391 -1.06 33.52 11.73
CA ALA A 391 -0.74 32.28 12.45
C ALA A 391 -0.08 31.22 11.55
N ALA A 392 -0.43 31.23 10.26
CA ALA A 392 0.29 30.51 9.21
C ALA A 392 1.29 31.47 8.55
N TYR A 393 2.58 31.20 8.71
CA TYR A 393 3.67 32.02 8.15
C TYR A 393 4.49 31.20 7.15
N THR A 394 4.43 31.60 5.88
CA THR A 394 5.13 30.94 4.78
C THR A 394 6.33 31.77 4.31
N PHE A 395 7.48 31.13 4.09
CA PHE A 395 8.69 31.74 3.56
C PHE A 395 9.56 30.74 2.80
N ILE A 396 10.53 31.24 2.04
CA ILE A 396 11.52 30.40 1.35
C ILE A 396 12.74 30.21 2.26
N ALA A 397 13.17 28.97 2.45
CA ALA A 397 14.33 28.63 3.26
C ALA A 397 15.63 28.97 2.52
N THR A 398 16.30 30.03 2.97
CA THR A 398 17.60 30.48 2.45
C THR A 398 18.67 30.60 3.53
N ASP A 399 18.32 30.39 4.80
CA ASP A 399 19.19 30.46 5.98
C ASP A 399 18.57 29.67 7.15
N ASP A 400 19.37 29.27 8.13
CA ASP A 400 18.87 28.76 9.41
C ASP A 400 18.05 29.84 10.12
N ARG A 401 16.89 29.47 10.67
CA ARG A 401 16.01 30.44 11.35
C ARG A 401 15.55 29.93 12.70
N THR A 402 15.38 30.86 13.63
CA THR A 402 14.78 30.60 14.95
C THR A 402 13.63 31.56 15.16
N LEU A 403 12.42 31.02 15.17
CA LEU A 403 11.17 31.77 15.26
C LEU A 403 10.46 31.51 16.59
N VAL A 404 9.73 32.52 17.05
CA VAL A 404 8.92 32.45 18.26
C VAL A 404 7.48 32.83 17.92
N ALA A 405 6.54 31.92 18.17
CA ALA A 405 5.10 32.21 18.14
C ALA A 405 4.71 32.84 19.47
N ASN A 406 4.33 34.12 19.43
CA ASN A 406 3.91 34.83 20.63
C ASN A 406 2.39 34.70 20.82
N PHE A 407 2.00 34.40 22.05
CA PHE A 407 0.61 34.25 22.47
C PHE A 407 0.32 35.18 23.65
N SER A 408 -0.95 35.58 23.79
CA SER A 408 -1.40 36.43 24.88
C SER A 408 -2.73 35.95 25.45
N LEU A 409 -2.91 36.12 26.76
CA LEU A 409 -4.22 36.00 27.40
C LEU A 409 -5.06 37.26 27.12
N PRO A 410 -6.41 37.16 27.20
CA PRO A 410 -7.27 38.32 27.08
C PRO A 410 -7.01 39.32 28.22
N TYR A 411 -7.18 40.60 27.89
CA TYR A 411 -7.19 41.72 28.81
C TYR A 411 -8.62 42.02 29.23
N THR A 412 -8.85 42.19 30.53
CA THR A 412 -10.14 42.65 31.04
C THR A 412 -10.16 44.17 31.16
N ILE A 413 -11.07 44.82 30.45
CA ILE A 413 -11.35 46.25 30.58
C ILE A 413 -12.57 46.44 31.49
N GLY A 414 -12.35 46.98 32.68
CA GLY A 414 -13.41 47.38 33.61
C GLY A 414 -13.80 48.83 33.43
N ALA A 415 -15.10 49.13 33.52
CA ALA A 415 -15.58 50.51 33.50
C ALA A 415 -16.78 50.67 34.45
N ILE A 416 -16.80 51.77 35.20
CA ILE A 416 -17.82 52.08 36.20
C ILE A 416 -18.29 53.53 36.03
N VAL A 417 -19.44 53.86 36.64
CA VAL A 417 -19.96 55.23 36.69
C VAL A 417 -19.68 55.88 38.04
N ASN A 418 -19.34 57.17 38.05
CA ASN A 418 -19.12 57.97 39.26
C ASN A 418 -19.80 59.35 39.11
N PRO A 419 -20.73 59.75 40.00
CA PRO A 419 -21.19 59.05 41.21
C PRO A 419 -22.03 57.81 40.89
N GLU A 420 -22.11 56.89 41.86
CA GLU A 420 -22.93 55.67 41.77
C GLU A 420 -24.37 56.02 41.38
N ASN A 421 -24.95 55.29 40.41
CA ASN A 421 -26.26 55.52 39.79
C ASN A 421 -26.38 56.73 38.83
N SER A 422 -25.28 57.42 38.47
CA SER A 422 -25.30 58.53 37.50
C SER A 422 -25.59 58.12 36.04
N GLY A 423 -25.51 56.84 35.71
CA GLY A 423 -25.71 56.34 34.36
C GLY A 423 -25.37 54.86 34.25
N ASN A 424 -25.13 54.42 33.02
CA ASN A 424 -24.58 53.10 32.71
C ASN A 424 -23.39 53.21 31.74
N VAL A 425 -22.52 52.20 31.72
CA VAL A 425 -21.44 52.07 30.74
C VAL A 425 -21.61 50.78 29.94
N THR A 426 -21.35 50.85 28.64
CA THR A 426 -21.23 49.67 27.76
C THR A 426 -19.85 49.60 27.12
N GLY A 427 -19.42 48.39 26.72
CA GLY A 427 -18.11 48.15 26.11
C GLY A 427 -16.99 47.73 27.07
N ALA A 428 -17.30 47.49 28.35
CA ALA A 428 -16.40 46.77 29.26
C ALA A 428 -16.52 45.26 29.01
N GLY A 429 -15.44 44.51 29.22
CA GLY A 429 -15.37 43.08 28.91
C GLY A 429 -13.95 42.56 28.74
N GLU A 430 -13.83 41.36 28.21
CA GLU A 430 -12.55 40.72 27.86
C GLU A 430 -12.22 40.94 26.39
N TYR A 431 -10.97 41.29 26.12
CA TYR A 431 -10.49 41.66 24.80
C TYR A 431 -9.13 41.03 24.54
N GLY A 432 -8.93 40.48 23.33
CA GLY A 432 -7.61 40.02 22.90
C GLY A 432 -6.59 41.15 22.83
N HIS A 433 -5.30 40.81 22.90
CA HIS A 433 -4.21 41.77 22.73
C HIS A 433 -4.36 42.59 21.44
N GLY A 434 -4.17 43.91 21.51
CA GLY A 434 -4.24 44.82 20.35
C GLY A 434 -5.66 45.17 19.87
N ALA A 435 -6.72 44.67 20.52
CA ALA A 435 -8.09 45.01 20.15
C ALA A 435 -8.41 46.49 20.41
N THR A 436 -9.07 47.15 19.44
CA THR A 436 -9.66 48.47 19.66
C THR A 436 -10.98 48.34 20.42
N VAL A 437 -11.06 48.93 21.61
CA VAL A 437 -12.26 48.89 22.46
C VAL A 437 -12.95 50.25 22.49
N ILE A 438 -14.28 50.26 22.35
CA ILE A 438 -15.10 51.48 22.44
C ILE A 438 -15.95 51.42 23.71
N LEU A 439 -15.66 52.31 24.66
CA LEU A 439 -16.49 52.53 25.84
C LEU A 439 -17.52 53.63 25.60
N THR A 440 -18.78 53.36 25.96
CA THR A 440 -19.88 54.33 25.83
C THR A 440 -20.51 54.59 27.19
N ALA A 441 -20.53 55.85 27.62
CA ALA A 441 -21.24 56.29 28.81
C ALA A 441 -22.64 56.78 28.43
N ILE A 442 -23.65 56.31 29.15
CA ILE A 442 -25.06 56.67 28.94
C ILE A 442 -25.56 57.30 30.25
N PRO A 443 -25.59 58.65 30.35
CA PRO A 443 -26.05 59.34 31.56
C PRO A 443 -27.54 59.11 31.82
N ASN A 444 -27.90 58.95 33.09
CA ASN A 444 -29.30 58.96 33.53
C ASN A 444 -29.87 60.39 33.50
N GLU A 445 -31.20 60.50 33.58
CA GLU A 445 -31.88 61.80 33.63
C GLU A 445 -31.33 62.67 34.79
N GLY A 446 -30.95 63.91 34.50
CA GLY A 446 -30.33 64.83 35.45
C GLY A 446 -28.80 64.76 35.54
N TYR A 447 -28.15 63.84 34.82
CA TYR A 447 -26.70 63.73 34.71
C TYR A 447 -26.20 64.02 33.28
N SER A 448 -24.94 64.41 33.15
CA SER A 448 -24.25 64.58 31.87
C SER A 448 -22.88 63.91 31.93
N PHE A 449 -22.49 63.23 30.85
CA PHE A 449 -21.12 62.73 30.73
C PHE A 449 -20.14 63.91 30.70
N VAL A 450 -19.03 63.78 31.43
CA VAL A 450 -17.99 64.80 31.50
C VAL A 450 -16.74 64.29 30.80
N ASN A 451 -16.15 63.21 31.34
CA ASN A 451 -14.94 62.59 30.85
C ASN A 451 -14.83 61.14 31.33
N TRP A 452 -13.92 60.40 30.71
CA TRP A 452 -13.40 59.15 31.26
C TRP A 452 -12.17 59.47 32.14
N THR A 453 -11.99 58.69 33.19
CA THR A 453 -10.80 58.69 34.07
C THR A 453 -10.31 57.26 34.19
N GLU A 454 -9.00 57.08 34.28
CA GLU A 454 -8.34 55.77 34.43
C GLU A 454 -7.62 55.75 35.78
N ASP A 455 -7.78 54.66 36.55
CA ASP A 455 -7.17 54.48 37.87
C ASP A 455 -7.32 55.67 38.84
N ASP A 456 -8.51 56.29 38.85
CA ASP A 456 -8.86 57.45 39.67
C ASP A 456 -7.98 58.72 39.45
N MET A 457 -7.33 58.84 38.29
CA MET A 457 -6.54 60.03 37.90
C MET A 457 -7.26 60.99 36.96
#